data_AF-A0A9P4DR48-F1
#
_entry.id   AF-A0A9P4DR48-F1
#
_cell.length_a   1.000
_cell.length_b   1.000
_cell.length_c   1.000
_cell.angle_alpha   90.00
_cell.angle_beta   90.00
_cell.angle_gamma   90.00
#
_symmetry.space_group_name_H-M   'P 1'
#
loop_
_entity.id
_entity.type
_entity.pdbx_description
1 polymer ?
#
loop_
_entity_poly.entity_id
_entity_poly.type
_entity_poly.pdbx_seq_one_letter_code
_entity_poly.pdbx_strand_id
1 'polypeptide(L)'
;MKALLPVLFFALVSGLCAVAKTEDPAMPAKVGKKEAASRITYKGGDGSSFEKAVVIVGATSSMDGVPAEGKWLKKKYGSYEKLQQGLVQHEGKSYDVITIRTKKGKEVVIYFDISGFFPARG
;
A
#
# COMPACT_ATOMS: atom_id res chain seq x y z
N MET A 1 22.20 -12.21 68.69
CA MET A 1 21.12 -11.44 69.36
C MET A 1 20.28 -10.76 68.29
N LYS A 2 18.96 -10.96 68.36
CA LYS A 2 17.81 -10.14 67.91
C LYS A 2 18.02 -9.20 66.70
N ALA A 3 17.39 -9.48 65.55
CA ALA A 3 16.01 -9.07 65.17
C ALA A 3 16.03 -7.64 64.55
N LEU A 4 15.37 -7.25 63.47
CA LEU A 4 14.10 -7.65 62.85
C LEU A 4 14.10 -7.34 61.32
N LEU A 5 13.46 -8.21 60.55
CA LEU A 5 12.86 -7.99 59.21
C LEU A 5 11.65 -7.00 59.29
N PRO A 6 10.91 -6.62 58.21
CA PRO A 6 11.03 -6.96 56.77
C PRO A 6 10.84 -5.74 55.81
N VAL A 7 11.21 -5.88 54.53
CA VAL A 7 10.40 -5.25 53.47
C VAL A 7 9.90 -6.37 52.57
N LEU A 8 8.61 -6.58 52.73
CA LEU A 8 7.77 -7.63 52.16
C LEU A 8 7.74 -7.49 50.63
N PHE A 9 8.11 -8.55 49.92
CA PHE A 9 7.81 -8.71 48.51
C PHE A 9 6.28 -8.87 48.38
N PHE A 10 5.61 -7.82 47.91
CA PHE A 10 4.19 -7.86 47.58
C PHE A 10 4.03 -8.56 46.22
N ALA A 11 3.56 -9.79 46.22
CA ALA A 11 2.87 -10.36 45.06
C ALA A 11 2.16 -11.66 45.45
N LEU A 12 0.98 -11.55 46.07
CA LEU A 12 0.02 -12.65 46.03
C LEU A 12 -1.42 -12.13 46.04
N VAL A 13 -2.18 -12.63 45.06
CA VAL A 13 -3.63 -12.88 45.03
C VAL A 13 -4.58 -11.76 44.58
N SER A 14 -5.06 -11.99 43.35
CA SER A 14 -6.46 -11.96 42.92
C SER A 14 -7.17 -10.62 42.79
N GLY A 15 -6.98 -10.01 41.62
CA GLY A 15 -7.98 -9.15 40.99
C GLY A 15 -8.74 -9.94 39.94
N LEU A 16 -9.88 -10.50 40.34
CA LEU A 16 -10.92 -10.95 39.43
C LEU A 16 -11.44 -9.72 38.68
N CYS A 17 -11.04 -9.56 37.43
CA CYS A 17 -11.82 -8.81 36.46
C CYS A 17 -12.27 -9.82 35.41
N ALA A 18 -13.51 -10.29 35.56
CA ALA A 18 -14.26 -10.81 34.44
C ALA A 18 -14.35 -9.68 33.42
N VAL A 19 -13.47 -9.67 32.42
CA VAL A 19 -13.67 -8.80 31.27
C VAL A 19 -14.85 -9.38 30.51
N ALA A 20 -15.97 -8.66 30.57
CA ALA A 20 -17.12 -8.95 29.76
C ALA A 20 -16.66 -9.04 28.30
N LYS A 21 -16.94 -10.19 27.68
CA LYS A 21 -16.84 -10.41 26.25
C LYS A 21 -17.85 -9.47 25.59
N THR A 22 -17.45 -8.22 25.36
CA THR A 22 -18.15 -7.29 24.50
C THR A 22 -17.66 -7.58 23.09
N GLU A 23 -18.39 -8.51 22.49
CA GLU A 23 -18.72 -8.62 21.08
C GLU A 23 -18.12 -7.47 20.27
N ASP A 24 -17.12 -7.80 19.44
CA ASP A 24 -16.67 -6.92 18.36
C ASP A 24 -17.91 -6.35 17.66
N PRO A 25 -18.06 -5.02 17.52
CA PRO A 25 -19.09 -4.48 16.67
C PRO A 25 -18.80 -4.98 15.27
N ALA A 26 -19.57 -5.96 14.83
CA ALA A 26 -19.57 -6.46 13.47
C ALA A 26 -19.68 -5.25 12.55
N MET A 27 -18.56 -4.90 11.89
CA MET A 27 -18.59 -3.97 10.77
C MET A 27 -19.67 -4.50 9.83
N PRO A 28 -20.70 -3.70 9.50
CA PRO A 28 -21.73 -4.17 8.59
C PRO A 28 -21.05 -4.58 7.29
N ALA A 29 -21.18 -5.86 6.95
CA ALA A 29 -20.78 -6.39 5.67
C ALA A 29 -21.55 -5.61 4.60
N LYS A 30 -20.87 -4.62 4.03
CA LYS A 30 -21.46 -3.70 3.06
C LYS A 30 -21.71 -4.48 1.77
N VAL A 31 -22.93 -4.99 1.62
CA VAL A 31 -23.47 -5.37 0.31
C VAL A 31 -23.58 -4.08 -0.51
N GLY A 32 -22.84 -4.02 -1.61
CA GLY A 32 -22.90 -2.89 -2.52
C GLY A 32 -22.18 -3.20 -3.82
N LYS A 33 -22.95 -3.77 -4.76
CA LYS A 33 -22.73 -3.87 -6.21
C LYS A 33 -21.29 -4.18 -6.66
N LYS A 34 -21.12 -5.37 -7.24
CA LYS A 34 -20.06 -5.67 -8.21
C LYS A 34 -20.27 -4.76 -9.43
N GLU A 35 -19.92 -3.49 -9.30
CA GLU A 35 -19.76 -2.58 -10.43
C GLU A 35 -18.83 -3.28 -11.41
N ALA A 36 -19.17 -3.22 -12.70
CA ALA A 36 -18.41 -3.87 -13.75
C ALA A 36 -16.95 -3.46 -13.59
N ALA A 37 -16.09 -4.41 -13.18
CA ALA A 37 -14.66 -4.16 -12.98
C ALA A 37 -14.15 -3.45 -14.23
N SER A 38 -13.78 -2.19 -14.07
CA SER A 38 -13.34 -1.37 -15.18
C SER A 38 -12.15 -2.06 -15.81
N ARG A 39 -12.20 -2.28 -17.14
CA ARG A 39 -11.15 -3.02 -17.84
C ARG A 39 -9.89 -2.16 -17.85
N ILE A 40 -8.97 -2.46 -16.93
CA ILE A 40 -7.66 -1.80 -16.86
C ILE A 40 -6.90 -2.02 -18.16
N THR A 41 -6.40 -0.93 -18.73
CA THR A 41 -5.51 -0.93 -19.88
C THR A 41 -4.34 0.03 -19.63
N TYR A 42 -3.27 -0.09 -20.43
CA TYR A 42 -2.07 0.72 -20.30
C TYR A 42 -1.81 1.47 -21.60
N LYS A 43 -1.50 2.75 -21.52
CA LYS A 43 -1.12 3.62 -22.63
C LYS A 43 0.16 4.38 -22.28
N GLY A 44 0.59 5.30 -23.15
CA GLY A 44 1.79 6.12 -22.94
C GLY A 44 3.06 5.42 -23.42
N GLY A 45 4.15 5.59 -22.66
CA GLY A 45 5.48 5.10 -23.01
C GLY A 45 5.92 3.85 -22.25
N ASP A 46 7.23 3.70 -22.11
CA ASP A 46 7.88 2.58 -21.42
C ASP A 46 8.17 2.85 -19.93
N GLY A 47 7.77 4.02 -19.44
CA GLY A 47 7.96 4.46 -18.07
C GLY A 47 9.36 4.94 -17.75
N SER A 48 10.23 5.27 -18.72
CA SER A 48 11.61 5.70 -18.42
C SER A 48 11.76 7.16 -17.95
N SER A 49 10.70 7.96 -18.08
CA SER A 49 10.66 9.38 -17.68
C SER A 49 9.20 9.84 -17.51
N PHE A 50 8.99 11.08 -17.08
CA PHE A 50 7.64 11.68 -16.99
C PHE A 50 6.93 11.72 -18.35
N GLU A 51 7.63 12.11 -19.41
CA GLU A 51 7.09 12.21 -20.79
C GLU A 51 6.77 10.84 -21.38
N LYS A 52 7.50 9.81 -20.94
CA LYS A 52 7.32 8.41 -21.35
C LYS A 52 6.57 7.58 -20.31
N ALA A 53 5.88 8.21 -19.36
CA ALA A 53 5.20 7.50 -18.28
C ALA A 53 4.19 6.47 -18.81
N VAL A 54 4.00 5.42 -18.03
CA VAL A 54 2.94 4.42 -18.28
C VAL A 54 1.63 4.99 -17.73
N VAL A 55 0.66 5.23 -18.61
CA VAL A 55 -0.66 5.76 -18.23
C VAL A 55 -1.59 4.61 -17.91
N ILE A 56 -2.14 4.59 -16.70
CA ILE A 56 -3.13 3.59 -16.27
C ILE A 56 -4.52 4.08 -16.62
N VAL A 57 -5.18 3.38 -17.55
CA VAL A 57 -6.50 3.76 -18.06
C VAL A 57 -7.56 2.81 -17.51
N GLY A 58 -8.66 3.38 -17.04
CA GLY A 58 -9.81 2.63 -16.52
C GLY A 58 -9.74 2.36 -15.02
N ALA A 59 -8.63 2.62 -14.34
CA ALA A 59 -8.62 2.62 -12.87
C ALA A 59 -9.47 3.80 -12.38
N THR A 60 -10.36 3.56 -11.41
CA THR A 60 -11.20 4.60 -10.79
C THR A 60 -10.77 4.91 -9.36
N SER A 61 -9.88 4.10 -8.80
CA SER A 61 -9.37 4.24 -7.44
C SER A 61 -7.96 3.65 -7.30
N SER A 62 -7.27 3.97 -6.20
CA SER A 62 -6.01 3.32 -5.85
C SER A 62 -6.16 1.81 -5.64
N MET A 63 -7.35 1.32 -5.27
CA MET A 63 -7.62 -0.12 -5.14
C MET A 63 -7.52 -0.84 -6.49
N ASP A 64 -7.78 -0.14 -7.60
CA ASP A 64 -7.64 -0.67 -8.95
C ASP A 64 -6.26 -0.34 -9.56
N GLY A 65 -5.78 0.88 -9.31
CA GLY A 65 -4.57 1.44 -9.91
C GLY A 65 -3.28 0.81 -9.40
N VAL A 66 -3.10 0.68 -8.08
CA VAL A 66 -1.85 0.14 -7.52
C VAL A 66 -1.61 -1.32 -7.93
N PRO A 67 -2.62 -2.21 -7.93
CA PRO A 67 -2.43 -3.55 -8.50
C PRO A 67 -2.14 -3.53 -10.01
N ALA A 68 -2.62 -2.53 -10.75
CA ALA A 68 -2.31 -2.38 -12.17
C ALA A 68 -0.84 -2.04 -12.41
N GLU A 69 -0.21 -1.19 -11.60
CA GLU A 69 1.23 -0.91 -11.67
C GLU A 69 2.04 -2.20 -11.50
N GLY A 70 1.73 -2.98 -10.45
CA GLY A 70 2.38 -4.25 -10.18
C GLY A 70 2.23 -5.26 -11.31
N LYS A 71 1.02 -5.36 -11.91
CA LYS A 71 0.78 -6.22 -13.08
C LYS A 71 1.62 -5.79 -14.28
N TRP A 72 1.75 -4.49 -14.53
CA TRP A 72 2.55 -3.97 -15.63
C TRP A 72 4.05 -4.27 -15.42
N LEU A 73 4.57 -4.00 -14.22
CA LEU A 73 5.96 -4.28 -13.86
C LEU A 73 6.27 -5.77 -14.00
N LYS A 74 5.41 -6.65 -13.48
CA LYS A 74 5.58 -8.11 -13.59
C LYS A 74 5.55 -8.59 -15.04
N LYS A 75 4.69 -8.00 -15.87
CA LYS A 75 4.63 -8.31 -17.31
C LYS A 75 5.90 -7.86 -18.03
N LYS A 76 6.44 -6.68 -17.69
CA LYS A 76 7.61 -6.10 -18.37
C LYS A 76 8.94 -6.70 -17.92
N TYR A 77 9.13 -6.90 -16.61
CA TYR A 77 10.41 -7.27 -16.00
C TYR A 77 10.43 -8.70 -15.44
N GLY A 78 9.29 -9.40 -15.38
CA GLY A 78 9.19 -10.71 -14.76
C GLY A 78 9.33 -10.61 -13.24
N SER A 79 10.30 -11.34 -12.69
CA SER A 79 10.68 -11.22 -11.27
C SER A 79 11.55 -10.00 -11.04
N TYR A 80 11.20 -9.21 -10.02
CA TYR A 80 11.95 -8.05 -9.59
C TYR A 80 11.79 -7.86 -8.07
N GLU A 81 12.72 -7.13 -7.47
CA GLU A 81 12.63 -6.62 -6.11
C GLU A 81 12.17 -5.16 -6.18
N LYS A 82 11.13 -4.78 -5.43
CA LYS A 82 10.73 -3.38 -5.32
C LYS A 82 11.61 -2.72 -4.28
N LEU A 83 12.36 -1.68 -4.66
CA LEU A 83 13.29 -0.98 -3.78
C LEU A 83 12.66 0.28 -3.17
N GLN A 84 11.96 1.07 -3.98
CA GLN A 84 11.33 2.32 -3.54
C GLN A 84 10.05 2.58 -4.33
N GLN A 85 9.12 3.30 -3.72
CA GLN A 85 7.93 3.84 -4.36
C GLN A 85 7.66 5.23 -3.80
N GLY A 86 7.27 6.18 -4.65
CA GLY A 86 7.06 7.57 -4.24
C GLY A 86 6.07 8.29 -5.14
N LEU A 87 5.14 9.01 -4.51
CA LEU A 87 4.18 9.88 -5.18
C LEU A 87 4.82 11.23 -5.50
N VAL A 88 4.84 11.59 -6.79
CA VAL A 88 5.43 12.84 -7.28
C VAL A 88 4.37 13.63 -8.06
N GLN A 89 4.24 14.92 -7.78
CA GLN A 89 3.46 15.83 -8.62
C GLN A 89 4.41 16.56 -9.57
N HIS A 90 4.09 16.56 -10.86
CA HIS A 90 4.89 17.21 -11.90
C HIS A 90 3.96 17.71 -13.00
N GLU A 91 4.06 19.00 -13.36
CA GLU A 91 3.26 19.63 -14.42
C GLU A 91 1.74 19.38 -14.30
N GLY A 92 1.19 19.51 -13.09
CA GLY A 92 -0.24 19.34 -12.83
C GLY A 92 -0.75 17.90 -12.91
N LYS A 93 0.17 16.93 -12.98
CA LYS A 93 -0.13 15.50 -12.98
C LYS A 93 0.44 14.83 -11.74
N SER A 94 -0.18 13.72 -11.36
CA SER A 94 0.31 12.84 -10.29
C SER A 94 0.98 11.62 -10.91
N TYR A 95 2.16 11.29 -10.40
CA TYR A 95 2.94 10.14 -10.81
C TYR A 95 3.24 9.24 -9.62
N ASP A 96 3.12 7.93 -9.81
CA ASP A 96 3.78 6.99 -8.91
C ASP A 96 5.12 6.57 -9.53
N VAL A 97 6.20 6.80 -8.80
CA VAL A 97 7.57 6.54 -9.25
C VAL A 97 8.13 5.37 -8.48
N ILE A 98 8.35 4.25 -9.19
CA ILE A 98 8.75 2.98 -8.59
C ILE A 98 10.16 2.63 -9.04
N THR A 99 11.06 2.47 -8.06
CA THR A 99 12.39 1.91 -8.29
C THR A 99 12.37 0.41 -8.03
N ILE A 100 12.83 -0.39 -8.99
CA ILE A 100 12.96 -1.84 -8.85
C ILE A 100 14.38 -2.28 -9.15
N ARG A 101 14.78 -3.43 -8.60
CA ARG A 101 15.93 -4.21 -9.04
C ARG A 101 15.44 -5.40 -9.88
N THR A 102 15.88 -5.45 -11.13
CA THR A 102 15.55 -6.56 -12.05
C THR A 102 16.26 -7.85 -11.63
N LYS A 103 15.83 -9.00 -12.14
CA LYS A 103 16.51 -10.29 -11.94
C LYS A 103 18.01 -10.28 -12.31
N LYS A 104 18.42 -9.39 -13.22
CA LYS A 104 19.83 -9.23 -13.63
C LYS A 104 20.63 -8.29 -12.71
N GLY A 105 20.05 -7.82 -11.61
CA GLY A 105 20.69 -6.89 -10.66
C GLY A 105 20.64 -5.41 -11.09
N LYS A 106 20.12 -5.09 -12.28
CA LYS A 106 19.99 -3.70 -12.73
C LYS A 106 18.87 -3.00 -11.98
N GLU A 107 19.16 -1.82 -11.43
CA GLU A 107 18.16 -0.91 -10.88
C GLU A 107 17.56 -0.04 -11.99
N VAL A 108 16.23 0.10 -11.98
CA VAL A 108 15.48 0.91 -12.93
C VAL A 108 14.39 1.67 -12.20
N VAL A 109 14.16 2.91 -12.63
CA VAL A 109 13.08 3.77 -12.15
C VAL A 109 11.97 3.79 -13.20
N ILE A 110 10.74 3.57 -12.78
CA ILE A 110 9.56 3.54 -13.63
C ILE A 110 8.57 4.61 -13.18
N TYR A 111 8.08 5.40 -14.12
CA TYR A 111 7.09 6.45 -13.92
C TYR A 111 5.71 5.99 -14.40
N PHE A 112 4.72 6.01 -13.52
CA PHE A 112 3.31 5.77 -13.84
C PHE A 112 2.53 7.07 -13.75
N ASP A 113 1.81 7.46 -14.81
CA ASP A 113 0.84 8.56 -14.73
C ASP A 113 -0.45 8.01 -14.13
N ILE A 114 -0.69 8.40 -12.87
CA ILE A 114 -1.83 7.95 -12.05
C ILE A 114 -2.92 9.01 -11.96
N SER A 115 -2.81 10.10 -12.73
CA SER A 115 -3.72 11.24 -12.66
C SER A 115 -5.19 10.86 -12.89
N GLY A 116 -5.44 9.76 -13.60
CA GLY A 116 -6.79 9.26 -13.88
C GLY A 116 -7.57 8.80 -12.64
N PHE A 117 -6.88 8.39 -11.57
CA PHE A 117 -7.50 7.95 -10.32
C PHE A 117 -6.91 8.62 -9.07
N PHE A 118 -5.87 9.42 -9.23
CA PHE A 118 -5.24 10.20 -8.17
C PHE A 118 -4.91 11.60 -8.70
N PRO A 119 -5.89 12.51 -8.79
CA PRO A 119 -5.68 13.84 -9.37
C PRO A 119 -4.69 14.68 -8.54
N ALA A 120 -3.91 15.52 -9.22
CA ALA A 120 -3.01 16.47 -8.58
C ALA A 120 -3.82 17.46 -7.71
N ARG A 121 -3.26 17.84 -6.56
CA ARG A 121 -3.83 18.93 -5.75
C ARG A 121 -3.12 20.22 -6.16
N GLY A 122 -3.90 21.13 -6.74
CA GLY A 122 -3.45 22.48 -7.09
C GLY A 122 -3.19 23.35 -5.87
#